data_AF-A0A524HQX3-F1
#
_entry.id   AF-A0A524HQX3-F1
#
_cell.length_a   1.000
_cell.length_b   1.000
_cell.length_c   1.000
_cell.angle_alpha   90.00
_cell.angle_beta   90.00
_cell.angle_gamma   90.00
#
_symmetry.space_group_name_H-M   'P 1'
#
loop_
_entity.id
_entity.type
_entity.pdbx_description
1 polymer ?
#
loop_
_entity_poly.entity_id
_entity_poly.type
_entity_poly.pdbx_seq_one_letter_code
_entity_poly.pdbx_strand_id
1 'polypeptide(L)'
;MSIRIPILLAAVFSMAAFTTGAIAQNVAPRMPEPASFEDADYPLSALAAHEEGRVGLDLSISPSGIISDARIATSSGSDALDRAAIRIAKGRWRFAPAQQDGRAVASNAQVEANWSLPLTPATQNYLEVPDSMGASPARPNGAYEARYSDYPPAAAAGRAQGVVGLRYQVDAAGNVTDAAIVESSGNSRFDNSALRIARNRTFAPATRNGMPVSVWQGLTVSYSILPANATNAPPPCYAAPILAHDAVLVGTTPYRVEVWFDSAKYRTRWETRPVTNWIGTWVQVSDAGEPTNVLLYTEGGWMVPSETISRRLTAARDYPSGRGGCWYYDPVSILG
;
A
#
# COMPACT_ATOMS: atom_id res chain seq x y z
N MET A 1 91.95 -63.63 34.29
CA MET A 1 90.53 -64.02 34.50
C MET A 1 89.68 -62.81 34.16
N SER A 2 89.26 -62.70 32.90
CA SER A 2 88.58 -61.50 32.38
C SER A 2 87.17 -61.85 31.95
N ILE A 3 86.23 -61.23 32.66
CA ILE A 3 84.78 -61.34 32.52
C ILE A 3 84.35 -60.52 31.28
N ARG A 4 83.54 -61.11 30.39
CA ARG A 4 82.81 -60.38 29.33
C ARG A 4 81.31 -60.49 29.63
N ILE A 5 80.69 -59.36 29.94
CA ILE A 5 79.25 -59.19 30.19
C ILE A 5 78.56 -58.81 28.85
N PRO A 6 77.38 -59.36 28.52
CA PRO A 6 76.68 -59.07 27.27
C PRO A 6 75.88 -57.76 27.37
N ILE A 7 75.87 -56.97 26.28
CA ILE A 7 75.00 -55.80 26.14
C ILE A 7 73.78 -56.23 25.31
N LEU A 8 72.62 -56.30 25.96
CA LEU A 8 71.30 -56.41 25.32
C LEU A 8 70.89 -55.03 24.79
N LEU A 9 70.64 -54.91 23.48
CA LEU A 9 70.01 -53.74 22.88
C LEU A 9 68.52 -53.74 23.25
N ALA A 10 68.07 -52.74 24.00
CA ALA A 10 66.66 -52.41 24.14
C ALA A 10 66.25 -51.40 23.05
N ALA A 11 65.35 -51.79 22.16
CA ALA A 11 64.72 -50.88 21.20
C ALA A 11 63.68 -50.02 21.92
N VAL A 12 63.92 -48.71 22.00
CA VAL A 12 62.95 -47.74 22.53
C VAL A 12 62.00 -47.34 21.40
N PHE A 13 60.74 -47.79 21.46
CA PHE A 13 59.67 -47.26 20.62
C PHE A 13 59.21 -45.92 21.21
N SER A 14 59.48 -44.80 20.52
CA SER A 14 58.88 -43.51 20.85
C SER A 14 57.42 -43.49 20.41
N MET A 15 56.51 -43.49 21.38
CA MET A 15 55.09 -43.25 21.15
C MET A 15 54.88 -41.74 21.01
N ALA A 16 54.75 -41.24 19.78
CA ALA A 16 54.33 -39.86 19.54
C ALA A 16 52.84 -39.75 19.89
N ALA A 17 52.54 -39.08 21.01
CA ALA A 17 51.18 -38.70 21.35
C ALA A 17 50.73 -37.59 20.38
N PHE A 18 49.91 -37.94 19.39
CA PHE A 18 49.17 -36.94 18.63
C PHE A 18 48.07 -36.37 19.53
N THR A 19 48.28 -35.17 20.05
CA THR A 19 47.19 -34.39 20.63
C THR A 19 46.29 -33.92 19.49
N THR A 20 45.17 -34.61 19.28
CA THR A 20 44.05 -34.06 18.50
C THR A 20 43.51 -32.85 19.26
N GLY A 21 44.01 -31.66 18.94
CA GLY A 21 43.36 -30.42 19.34
C GLY A 21 41.97 -30.41 18.73
N ALA A 22 40.92 -30.48 19.56
CA ALA A 22 39.57 -30.22 19.11
C ALA A 22 39.54 -28.78 18.57
N ILE A 23 39.32 -28.63 17.26
CA ILE A 23 39.17 -27.32 16.64
C ILE A 23 37.91 -26.70 17.25
N ALA A 24 38.05 -25.57 17.95
CA ALA A 24 36.95 -24.76 18.43
C ALA A 24 36.01 -24.43 17.26
N GLN A 25 34.77 -24.95 17.31
CA GLN A 25 33.78 -24.69 16.26
C GLN A 25 32.96 -23.44 16.63
N ASN A 26 33.29 -22.31 15.99
CA ASN A 26 32.44 -21.13 16.02
C ASN A 26 31.29 -21.29 15.02
N VAL A 27 30.05 -21.24 15.51
CA VAL A 27 28.84 -21.33 14.68
C VAL A 27 28.20 -19.95 14.61
N ALA A 28 28.03 -19.43 13.39
CA ALA A 28 27.36 -18.14 13.15
C ALA A 28 25.87 -18.20 13.55
N PRO A 29 25.25 -17.06 13.93
CA PRO A 29 23.82 -17.03 14.21
C PRO A 29 23.06 -17.37 12.92
N ARG A 30 22.07 -18.25 13.02
CA ARG A 30 21.26 -18.68 11.87
C ARG A 30 19.81 -18.30 12.08
N MET A 31 19.25 -17.60 11.10
CA MET A 31 17.81 -17.42 11.01
C MET A 31 17.18 -18.71 10.49
N PRO A 32 16.09 -19.24 11.07
CA PRO A 32 15.28 -20.23 10.38
C PRO A 32 14.70 -19.53 9.14
N GLU A 33 15.24 -19.85 7.96
CA GLU A 33 14.81 -19.22 6.71
C GLU A 33 13.37 -19.61 6.33
N PRO A 34 12.67 -18.72 5.59
CA PRO A 34 13.08 -17.36 5.22
C PRO A 34 12.54 -16.27 6.16
N ALA A 35 13.27 -15.16 6.25
CA ALA A 35 12.77 -13.89 6.77
C ALA A 35 11.75 -13.29 5.78
N SER A 36 10.48 -13.69 5.86
CA SER A 36 9.42 -13.09 5.05
C SER A 36 8.60 -12.09 5.86
N PHE A 37 8.24 -10.99 5.21
CA PHE A 37 7.11 -10.19 5.65
C PHE A 37 5.82 -10.87 5.15
N GLU A 38 4.83 -10.94 6.02
CA GLU A 38 3.49 -11.36 5.65
C GLU A 38 2.74 -10.16 5.07
N ASP A 39 1.70 -10.39 4.28
CA ASP A 39 0.86 -9.29 3.77
C ASP A 39 0.33 -8.40 4.90
N ALA A 40 -0.01 -8.98 6.06
CA ALA A 40 -0.47 -8.24 7.24
C ALA A 40 0.54 -7.19 7.74
N ASP A 41 1.83 -7.43 7.51
CA ASP A 41 2.91 -6.58 7.95
C ASP A 41 3.06 -5.31 7.12
N TYR A 42 2.47 -5.29 5.93
CA TYR A 42 2.60 -4.20 4.97
C TYR A 42 1.99 -2.91 5.53
N PRO A 43 2.77 -1.83 5.65
CA PRO A 43 2.24 -0.54 6.06
C PRO A 43 1.21 -0.03 5.05
N LEU A 44 0.01 0.35 5.50
CA LEU A 44 -1.02 0.88 4.60
C LEU A 44 -0.56 2.14 3.86
N SER A 45 0.30 2.97 4.46
CA SER A 45 0.91 4.13 3.80
C SER A 45 1.81 3.75 2.62
N ALA A 46 2.62 2.71 2.77
CA ALA A 46 3.49 2.21 1.71
C ALA A 46 2.67 1.50 0.63
N LEU A 47 1.62 0.78 1.04
CA LEU A 47 0.66 0.15 0.13
C LEU A 47 -0.01 1.18 -0.79
N ALA A 48 -0.40 2.33 -0.24
CA ALA A 48 -1.02 3.44 -0.98
C ALA A 48 -0.11 4.02 -2.06
N ALA A 49 1.16 4.17 -1.69
CA ALA A 49 2.22 4.74 -2.53
C ALA A 49 2.88 3.70 -3.45
N HIS A 50 2.38 2.45 -3.45
CA HIS A 50 2.92 1.35 -4.25
C HIS A 50 4.44 1.15 -4.01
N GLU A 51 4.89 1.41 -2.78
CA GLU A 51 6.28 1.35 -2.37
C GLU A 51 6.66 -0.09 -2.04
N GLU A 52 7.60 -0.66 -2.76
CA GLU A 52 8.21 -1.96 -2.48
C GLU A 52 9.74 -1.84 -2.43
N GLY A 53 10.43 -2.91 -2.05
CA GLY A 53 11.88 -2.89 -2.08
C GLY A 53 12.54 -3.84 -1.10
N ARG A 54 13.86 -3.95 -1.24
CA ARG A 54 14.70 -4.73 -0.33
C ARG A 54 15.21 -3.85 0.79
N VAL A 55 15.00 -4.30 2.03
CA VAL A 55 15.56 -3.69 3.23
C VAL A 55 16.67 -4.57 3.78
N GLY A 56 17.83 -3.97 4.05
CA GLY A 56 18.94 -4.60 4.76
C GLY A 56 18.95 -4.16 6.22
N LEU A 57 19.04 -5.11 7.15
CA LEU A 57 19.05 -4.86 8.59
C LEU A 57 20.35 -5.35 9.23
N ASP A 58 20.94 -4.49 10.07
CA ASP A 58 21.96 -4.85 11.05
C ASP A 58 21.27 -5.21 12.37
N LEU A 59 21.45 -6.45 12.83
CA LEU A 59 20.80 -7.00 14.02
C LEU A 59 21.82 -7.31 15.11
N SER A 60 21.51 -6.90 16.35
CA SER A 60 22.19 -7.36 17.56
C SER A 60 21.37 -8.47 18.20
N ILE A 61 21.96 -9.65 18.35
CA ILE A 61 21.30 -10.88 18.80
C ILE A 61 21.87 -11.28 20.17
N SER A 62 20.98 -11.48 21.14
CA SER A 62 21.34 -11.97 22.47
C SER A 62 21.76 -13.45 22.45
N PRO A 63 22.43 -13.96 23.50
CA PRO A 63 22.67 -15.40 23.66
C PRO A 63 21.41 -16.27 23.69
N SER A 64 20.23 -15.67 23.91
CA SER A 64 18.93 -16.36 23.84
C SER A 64 18.29 -16.34 22.45
N GLY A 65 18.95 -15.76 21.44
CA GLY A 65 18.43 -15.68 20.07
C GLY A 65 17.40 -14.58 19.85
N ILE A 66 17.27 -13.63 20.78
CA ILE A 66 16.35 -12.50 20.69
C ILE A 66 17.11 -11.29 20.12
N ILE A 67 16.47 -10.55 19.21
CA ILE A 67 17.03 -9.32 18.67
C ILE A 67 16.89 -8.21 19.72
N SER A 68 18.01 -7.74 20.26
CA SER A 68 18.06 -6.67 21.25
C SER A 68 18.13 -5.28 20.61
N ASP A 69 18.75 -5.16 19.45
CA ASP A 69 18.79 -3.93 18.63
C ASP A 69 18.67 -4.29 17.14
N ALA A 70 18.07 -3.38 16.36
CA ALA A 70 17.94 -3.53 14.92
C ALA A 70 18.05 -2.14 14.26
N ARG A 71 18.87 -2.05 13.21
CA ARG A 71 19.14 -0.81 12.48
C ARG A 71 19.04 -1.05 10.97
N ILE A 72 18.69 -0.02 10.23
CA ILE A 72 18.73 -0.06 8.76
C ILE A 72 20.20 -0.03 8.33
N ALA A 73 20.64 -1.10 7.68
CA ALA A 73 21.92 -1.17 6.99
C ALA A 73 21.77 -0.66 5.54
N THR A 74 20.69 -1.05 4.87
CA THR A 74 20.31 -0.56 3.54
C THR A 74 18.82 -0.26 3.53
N SER A 75 18.45 0.98 3.19
CA SER A 75 17.05 1.40 3.12
C SER A 75 16.34 0.72 1.95
N SER A 76 15.05 0.41 2.14
CA SER A 76 14.16 0.00 1.05
C SER A 76 13.85 1.13 0.07
N GLY A 77 14.17 2.37 0.42
CA GLY A 77 13.69 3.57 -0.28
C GLY A 77 12.37 4.11 0.27
N SER A 78 11.76 3.43 1.26
CA SER A 78 10.57 3.90 1.99
C SER A 78 10.79 3.89 3.50
N ASP A 79 10.63 5.07 4.11
CA ASP A 79 10.66 5.22 5.57
C ASP A 79 9.59 4.38 6.28
N ALA A 80 8.43 4.20 5.64
CA ALA A 80 7.33 3.42 6.22
C ALA A 80 7.69 1.92 6.26
N LEU A 81 8.24 1.40 5.16
CA LEU A 81 8.73 0.02 5.08
C LEU A 81 9.91 -0.23 6.02
N ASP A 82 10.85 0.71 6.10
CA ASP A 82 12.04 0.60 6.97
C ASP A 82 11.66 0.56 8.46
N ARG A 83 10.78 1.47 8.90
CA ARG A 83 10.27 1.47 10.29
C ARG A 83 9.50 0.18 10.60
N ALA A 84 8.72 -0.32 9.64
CA ALA A 84 7.99 -1.57 9.81
C ALA A 84 8.95 -2.76 9.94
N ALA A 85 9.99 -2.82 9.11
CA ALA A 85 11.00 -3.87 9.14
C ALA A 85 11.68 -3.96 10.52
N ILE A 86 12.12 -2.82 11.09
CA ILE A 86 12.71 -2.78 12.44
C ILE A 86 11.73 -3.31 13.49
N ARG A 87 10.48 -2.83 13.47
CA ARG A 87 9.45 -3.23 14.44
C ARG A 87 9.17 -4.73 14.37
N ILE A 88 9.04 -5.29 13.16
CA ILE A 88 8.75 -6.70 12.93
C ILE A 88 9.93 -7.57 13.34
N ALA A 89 11.15 -7.17 12.94
CA ALA A 89 12.36 -7.88 13.31
C ALA A 89 12.46 -8.01 14.84
N LYS A 90 12.35 -6.88 15.57
CA LYS A 90 12.43 -6.87 17.03
C LYS A 90 11.27 -7.61 17.70
N GLY A 91 10.06 -7.55 17.14
CA GLY A 91 8.87 -8.17 17.71
C GLY A 91 8.81 -9.68 17.50
N ARG A 92 8.99 -10.13 16.25
CA ARG A 92 8.61 -11.48 15.79
C ARG A 92 9.79 -12.38 15.43
N TRP A 93 10.91 -11.85 14.94
CA TRP A 93 12.01 -12.70 14.48
C TRP A 93 12.83 -13.28 15.64
N ARG A 94 13.30 -14.52 15.48
CA ARG A 94 14.09 -15.27 16.46
C ARG A 94 15.22 -16.01 15.73
N PHE A 95 16.38 -16.07 16.35
CA PHE A 95 17.60 -16.66 15.78
C PHE A 95 18.07 -17.85 16.62
N ALA A 96 18.67 -18.83 15.96
CA ALA A 96 19.60 -19.71 16.67
C ALA A 96 20.83 -18.84 17.05
N PRO A 97 21.19 -18.74 18.34
CA PRO A 97 22.29 -17.89 18.76
C PRO A 97 23.62 -18.41 18.21
N ALA A 98 24.57 -17.51 18.03
CA ALA A 98 25.93 -17.89 17.71
C ALA A 98 26.51 -18.77 18.83
N GLN A 99 27.35 -19.73 18.49
CA GLN A 99 28.05 -20.56 19.46
C GLN A 99 29.56 -20.32 19.39
N GLN A 100 30.17 -20.20 20.56
CA GLN A 100 31.62 -20.22 20.76
C GLN A 100 31.93 -21.31 21.78
N ASP A 101 32.74 -22.29 21.39
CA ASP A 101 33.11 -23.44 22.24
C ASP A 101 31.88 -24.17 22.84
N GLY A 102 30.82 -24.31 22.05
CA GLY A 102 29.56 -24.93 22.47
C GLY A 102 28.68 -24.09 23.41
N ARG A 103 29.06 -22.83 23.67
CA ARG A 103 28.28 -21.89 24.49
C ARG A 103 27.63 -20.83 23.60
N ALA A 104 26.36 -20.54 23.85
CA ALA A 104 25.65 -19.46 23.18
C ALA A 104 26.23 -18.10 23.57
N VAL A 105 26.53 -17.27 22.58
CA VAL A 105 27.12 -15.93 22.76
C VAL A 105 26.31 -14.88 22.00
N ALA A 106 26.42 -13.63 22.46
CA ALA A 106 25.85 -12.49 21.74
C ALA A 106 26.57 -12.34 20.40
N SER A 107 25.84 -11.94 19.37
CA SER A 107 26.37 -11.84 18.01
C SER A 107 25.63 -10.80 17.19
N ASN A 108 26.22 -10.42 16.07
CA ASN A 108 25.58 -9.57 15.09
C ASN A 108 25.23 -10.38 13.84
N ALA A 109 24.16 -9.99 13.15
CA ALA A 109 23.80 -10.56 11.86
C ALA A 109 23.33 -9.47 10.91
N GLN A 110 23.64 -9.65 9.63
CA GLN A 110 23.06 -8.88 8.53
C GLN A 110 22.03 -9.74 7.83
N VAL A 111 20.84 -9.19 7.62
CA VAL A 111 19.77 -9.86 6.88
C VAL A 111 19.17 -8.92 5.86
N GLU A 112 18.83 -9.49 4.71
CA GLU A 112 18.03 -8.81 3.70
C GLU A 112 16.63 -9.42 3.68
N ALA A 113 15.62 -8.57 3.59
CA ALA A 113 14.23 -8.98 3.43
C ALA A 113 13.58 -8.17 2.30
N ASN A 114 12.68 -8.80 1.56
CA ASN A 114 11.98 -8.16 0.45
C ASN A 114 10.56 -7.80 0.85
N TRP A 115 10.18 -6.55 0.60
CA TRP A 115 8.79 -6.14 0.53
C TRP A 115 8.29 -6.38 -0.89
N SER A 116 7.26 -7.22 -1.03
CA SER A 116 6.53 -7.42 -2.27
C SER A 116 5.10 -6.94 -2.08
N LEU A 117 4.57 -6.17 -3.04
CA LEU A 117 3.19 -5.68 -2.95
C LEU A 117 2.18 -6.84 -2.92
N PRO A 118 1.28 -6.88 -1.91
CA PRO A 118 0.22 -7.87 -1.84
C PRO A 118 -1.01 -7.43 -2.66
N LEU A 119 -0.77 -6.84 -3.83
CA LEU A 119 -1.79 -6.22 -4.68
C LEU A 119 -1.71 -6.78 -6.11
N THR A 120 -2.87 -6.99 -6.74
CA THR A 120 -2.95 -7.33 -8.17
C THR A 120 -3.77 -6.29 -8.93
N PRO A 121 -3.43 -5.96 -10.18
CA PRO A 121 -4.22 -5.01 -10.97
C PRO A 121 -5.67 -5.47 -11.09
N ALA A 122 -6.62 -4.61 -10.71
CA ALA A 122 -8.04 -4.96 -10.76
C ALA A 122 -8.55 -5.16 -12.19
N THR A 123 -7.93 -4.49 -13.16
CA THR A 123 -8.26 -4.58 -14.59
C THR A 123 -8.00 -5.95 -15.19
N GLN A 124 -7.17 -6.82 -14.57
CA GLN A 124 -7.00 -8.19 -15.04
C GLN A 124 -8.26 -9.05 -14.86
N ASN A 125 -9.17 -8.66 -13.96
CA ASN A 125 -10.35 -9.43 -13.59
C ASN A 125 -11.67 -8.83 -14.08
N TYR A 126 -11.65 -7.69 -14.78
CA TYR A 126 -12.88 -7.07 -15.30
C TYR A 126 -12.68 -6.45 -16.68
N LEU A 127 -13.58 -6.87 -17.56
CA LEU A 127 -13.88 -6.45 -18.92
C LEU A 127 -13.24 -5.12 -19.36
N GLU A 128 -12.34 -5.30 -20.32
CA GLU A 128 -11.90 -4.37 -21.35
C GLU A 128 -12.85 -3.16 -21.52
N VAL A 129 -12.31 -1.95 -21.38
CA VAL A 129 -12.77 -0.87 -22.25
C VAL A 129 -12.47 -1.37 -23.66
N PRO A 130 -13.48 -1.65 -24.50
CA PRO A 130 -13.21 -2.16 -25.83
C PRO A 130 -12.35 -1.13 -26.55
N ASP A 131 -11.18 -1.57 -27.00
CA ASP A 131 -10.24 -0.87 -27.90
C ASP A 131 -8.98 -0.19 -27.33
N SER A 132 -8.38 -0.74 -26.25
CA SER A 132 -6.94 -0.54 -25.99
C SER A 132 -6.10 -1.72 -26.49
N MET A 133 -6.20 -2.03 -27.79
CA MET A 133 -5.32 -2.98 -28.50
C MET A 133 -3.84 -2.55 -28.46
N GLY A 134 -3.16 -2.71 -27.33
CA GLY A 134 -1.72 -2.43 -27.18
C GLY A 134 -1.33 -0.96 -27.13
N ALA A 135 -2.27 -0.05 -26.82
CA ALA A 135 -1.94 1.34 -26.51
C ALA A 135 -1.68 1.50 -25.00
N SER A 136 -0.60 2.17 -24.62
CA SER A 136 -0.45 2.69 -23.25
C SER A 136 -1.55 3.72 -22.98
N PRO A 137 -2.21 3.69 -21.81
CA PRO A 137 -3.33 4.58 -21.51
C PRO A 137 -2.89 6.05 -21.47
N ALA A 138 -3.83 6.96 -21.75
CA ALA A 138 -3.59 8.39 -21.58
C ALA A 138 -3.45 8.72 -20.09
N ARG A 139 -2.46 9.54 -19.73
CA ARG A 139 -2.18 9.89 -18.33
C ARG A 139 -2.56 11.34 -18.06
N PRO A 140 -3.28 11.66 -16.97
CA PRO A 140 -3.58 13.05 -16.63
C PRO A 140 -2.29 13.86 -16.46
N ASN A 141 -2.31 15.13 -16.89
CA ASN A 141 -1.25 16.09 -16.60
C ASN A 141 -1.36 16.56 -15.15
N GLY A 142 -0.96 15.70 -14.21
CA GLY A 142 -1.04 15.92 -12.77
C GLY A 142 -2.31 15.35 -12.13
N ALA A 143 -2.28 15.25 -10.80
CA ALA A 143 -3.46 14.86 -10.04
C ALA A 143 -4.55 15.94 -10.15
N TYR A 144 -5.82 15.52 -10.18
CA TYR A 144 -6.90 16.50 -10.10
C TYR A 144 -6.96 17.10 -8.70
N GLU A 145 -6.67 18.38 -8.60
CA GLU A 145 -6.86 19.14 -7.36
C GLU A 145 -8.34 19.46 -7.18
N ALA A 146 -8.98 18.73 -6.25
CA ALA A 146 -10.38 18.97 -5.91
C ALA A 146 -10.59 20.40 -5.41
N ARG A 147 -11.49 21.12 -6.08
CA ARG A 147 -11.85 22.49 -5.72
C ARG A 147 -13.07 22.47 -4.81
N TYR A 148 -13.19 23.48 -3.96
CA TYR A 148 -14.39 23.65 -3.13
C TYR A 148 -15.68 23.67 -3.98
N SER A 149 -15.63 24.28 -5.17
CA SER A 149 -16.74 24.35 -6.12
C SER A 149 -17.07 23.03 -6.83
N ASP A 150 -16.25 21.99 -6.67
CA ASP A 150 -16.55 20.67 -7.20
C ASP A 150 -17.60 19.96 -6.38
N TYR A 151 -17.68 20.25 -5.09
CA TYR A 151 -18.81 19.81 -4.27
C TYR A 151 -20.00 20.76 -4.49
N PRO A 152 -21.12 20.32 -5.08
CA PRO A 152 -22.27 21.21 -5.31
C PRO A 152 -22.83 21.73 -3.97
N PRO A 153 -22.91 23.06 -3.73
CA PRO A 153 -23.32 23.59 -2.43
C PRO A 153 -24.69 23.12 -1.94
N ALA A 154 -25.66 22.96 -2.85
CA ALA A 154 -26.98 22.44 -2.52
C ALA A 154 -26.94 20.96 -2.09
N ALA A 155 -26.03 20.16 -2.66
CA ALA A 155 -25.81 18.78 -2.24
C ALA A 155 -25.15 18.73 -0.86
N ALA A 156 -24.18 19.62 -0.60
CA ALA A 156 -23.54 19.75 0.70
C ALA A 156 -24.54 20.14 1.80
N ALA A 157 -25.41 21.12 1.52
CA ALA A 157 -26.46 21.55 2.44
C ALA A 157 -27.44 20.43 2.81
N GLY A 158 -27.81 19.60 1.83
CA GLY A 158 -28.64 18.41 2.02
C GLY A 158 -27.89 17.18 2.55
N ARG A 159 -26.59 17.31 2.84
CA ARG A 159 -25.69 16.20 3.19
C ARG A 159 -25.72 15.03 2.21
N ALA A 160 -26.07 15.30 0.95
CA ALA A 160 -26.08 14.28 -0.08
C ALA A 160 -24.65 13.80 -0.33
N GLN A 161 -24.45 12.53 -0.63
CA GLN A 161 -23.17 11.93 -0.98
C GLN A 161 -23.42 10.99 -2.16
N GLY A 162 -22.39 10.64 -2.92
CA GLY A 162 -22.62 9.98 -4.20
C GLY A 162 -21.34 9.61 -4.91
N VAL A 163 -21.43 8.62 -5.78
CA VAL A 163 -20.36 8.25 -6.71
C VAL A 163 -20.90 8.35 -8.11
N VAL A 164 -20.12 8.94 -9.00
CA VAL A 164 -20.43 9.05 -10.42
C VAL A 164 -19.36 8.31 -11.21
N GLY A 165 -19.79 7.33 -12.00
CA GLY A 165 -18.95 6.69 -13.01
C GLY A 165 -19.18 7.32 -14.37
N LEU A 166 -18.12 7.74 -15.05
CA LEU A 166 -18.23 8.30 -16.40
C LEU A 166 -17.15 7.71 -17.31
N ARG A 167 -17.43 7.73 -18.61
CA ARG A 167 -16.45 7.48 -19.66
C ARG A 167 -16.18 8.75 -20.43
N TYR A 168 -14.96 8.92 -20.89
CA TYR A 168 -14.57 10.07 -21.69
C TYR A 168 -13.50 9.66 -22.71
N GLN A 169 -13.47 10.34 -23.86
CA GLN A 169 -12.47 10.11 -24.88
C GLN A 169 -11.33 11.10 -24.72
N VAL A 170 -10.11 10.60 -24.71
CA VAL A 170 -8.89 11.41 -24.86
C VAL A 170 -8.47 11.32 -26.32
N ASP A 171 -8.32 12.46 -26.99
CA ASP A 171 -7.83 12.51 -28.36
C ASP A 171 -6.30 12.34 -28.45
N ALA A 172 -5.76 12.24 -29.67
CA ALA A 172 -4.32 12.08 -29.89
C ALA A 172 -3.49 13.31 -29.46
N ALA A 173 -4.13 14.44 -29.14
CA ALA A 173 -3.49 15.64 -28.61
C ALA A 173 -3.59 15.72 -27.07
N GLY A 174 -4.27 14.78 -26.42
CA GLY A 174 -4.43 14.75 -24.96
C GLY A 174 -5.62 15.57 -24.44
N ASN A 175 -6.54 16.00 -25.30
CA ASN A 175 -7.75 16.72 -24.90
C ASN A 175 -8.91 15.76 -24.66
N VAL A 176 -9.82 16.14 -23.76
CA VAL A 176 -11.09 15.42 -23.58
C VAL A 176 -12.11 15.91 -24.60
N THR A 177 -12.58 15.03 -25.49
CA THR A 177 -13.53 15.39 -26.57
C THR A 177 -14.96 14.97 -26.26
N ASP A 178 -15.16 13.71 -25.85
CA ASP A 178 -16.44 13.18 -25.42
C ASP A 178 -16.44 12.86 -23.93
N ALA A 179 -17.58 13.03 -23.25
CA ALA A 179 -17.77 12.61 -21.87
C ALA A 179 -19.24 12.24 -21.61
N ALA A 180 -19.48 11.04 -21.08
CA ALA A 180 -20.80 10.52 -20.80
C ALA A 180 -20.84 9.81 -19.44
N ILE A 181 -21.93 10.02 -18.71
CA ILE A 181 -22.23 9.26 -17.50
C ILE A 181 -22.46 7.80 -17.91
N VAL A 182 -21.69 6.90 -17.31
CA VAL A 182 -21.92 5.46 -17.39
C VAL A 182 -22.77 5.02 -16.20
N GLU A 183 -22.57 5.67 -15.05
CA GLU A 183 -23.25 5.39 -13.80
C GLU A 183 -23.55 6.68 -13.03
N SER A 184 -24.83 6.96 -12.84
CA SER A 184 -25.30 8.13 -12.08
C SER A 184 -25.27 7.85 -10.59
N SER A 185 -24.97 8.89 -9.79
CA SER A 185 -25.09 8.78 -8.33
C SER A 185 -26.55 8.85 -7.84
N GLY A 186 -27.53 8.96 -8.74
CA GLY A 186 -28.92 9.31 -8.42
C GLY A 186 -29.11 10.80 -8.07
N ASN A 187 -28.07 11.63 -8.15
CA ASN A 187 -28.13 13.07 -7.92
C ASN A 187 -27.51 13.81 -9.11
N SER A 188 -28.35 14.43 -9.93
CA SER A 188 -27.92 15.12 -11.15
C SER A 188 -26.91 16.26 -10.91
N ARG A 189 -26.79 16.78 -9.67
CA ARG A 189 -25.76 17.78 -9.34
C ARG A 189 -24.37 17.17 -9.26
N PHE A 190 -24.25 15.94 -8.76
CA PHE A 190 -22.99 15.21 -8.77
C PHE A 190 -22.64 14.78 -10.20
N ASP A 191 -23.61 14.28 -10.97
CA ASP A 191 -23.40 13.91 -12.38
C ASP A 191 -22.86 15.09 -13.22
N ASN A 192 -23.49 16.27 -13.09
CA ASN A 192 -23.05 17.48 -13.78
C ASN A 192 -21.66 17.97 -13.31
N SER A 193 -21.37 17.84 -12.01
CA SER A 193 -20.04 18.18 -11.48
C SER A 193 -18.97 17.23 -12.03
N ALA A 194 -19.25 15.92 -12.05
CA ALA A 194 -18.31 14.91 -12.54
C ALA A 194 -18.01 15.08 -14.04
N LEU A 195 -19.01 15.37 -14.88
CA LEU A 195 -18.80 15.71 -16.29
C LEU A 195 -17.92 16.95 -16.47
N ARG A 196 -18.09 17.97 -15.62
CA ARG A 196 -17.24 19.17 -15.66
C ARG A 196 -15.81 18.86 -15.24
N ILE A 197 -15.62 18.06 -14.20
CA ILE A 197 -14.29 17.58 -13.76
C ILE A 197 -13.59 16.88 -14.91
N ALA A 198 -14.27 15.94 -15.58
CA ALA A 198 -13.71 15.20 -16.72
C ALA A 198 -13.31 16.14 -17.87
N ARG A 199 -14.21 17.02 -18.30
CA ARG A 199 -13.99 17.94 -19.44
C ARG A 199 -12.87 18.95 -19.23
N ASN A 200 -12.57 19.29 -17.98
CA ASN A 200 -11.53 20.28 -17.66
C ASN A 200 -10.14 19.66 -17.48
N ARG A 201 -10.00 18.33 -17.63
CA ARG A 201 -8.71 17.65 -17.55
C ARG A 201 -7.96 17.73 -18.87
N THR A 202 -6.63 17.63 -18.77
CA THR A 202 -5.73 17.45 -19.91
C THR A 202 -4.82 16.26 -19.65
N PHE A 203 -4.34 15.63 -20.71
CA PHE A 203 -3.61 14.38 -20.65
C PHE A 203 -2.33 14.43 -21.48
N ALA A 204 -1.34 13.64 -21.08
CA ALA A 204 -0.39 13.09 -22.03
C ALA A 204 -1.14 12.05 -22.90
N PRO A 205 -1.01 12.10 -24.24
CA PRO A 205 -1.79 11.25 -25.11
C PRO A 205 -1.45 9.77 -24.89
N ALA A 206 -2.43 8.91 -25.09
CA ALA A 206 -2.20 7.47 -25.18
C ALA A 206 -1.30 7.18 -26.40
N THR A 207 -0.41 6.19 -26.29
CA THR A 207 0.48 5.84 -27.39
C THR A 207 0.38 4.37 -27.75
N ARG A 208 0.31 4.07 -29.05
CA ARG A 208 0.40 2.71 -29.61
C ARG A 208 1.64 2.65 -30.49
N ASN A 209 2.60 1.79 -30.14
CA ASN A 209 3.91 1.74 -30.81
C ASN A 209 4.60 3.13 -30.89
N GLY A 210 4.48 3.93 -29.83
CA GLY A 210 5.03 5.30 -29.77
C GLY A 210 4.22 6.37 -30.51
N MET A 211 3.15 6.00 -31.23
CA MET A 211 2.29 6.96 -31.94
C MET A 211 1.09 7.35 -31.07
N PRO A 212 0.80 8.66 -30.91
CA PRO A 212 -0.39 9.13 -30.20
C PRO A 212 -1.68 8.59 -30.85
N VAL A 213 -2.58 8.06 -30.03
CA VAL A 213 -3.88 7.53 -30.46
C VAL A 213 -4.99 8.03 -29.55
N SER A 214 -6.21 8.13 -30.09
CA SER A 214 -7.38 8.39 -29.26
C SER A 214 -7.81 7.13 -28.52
N VAL A 215 -8.16 7.27 -27.23
CA VAL A 215 -8.63 6.17 -26.39
C VAL A 215 -9.81 6.61 -25.53
N TRP A 216 -10.71 5.68 -25.26
CA TRP A 216 -11.71 5.85 -24.21
C TRP A 216 -11.10 5.51 -22.85
N GLN A 217 -11.42 6.31 -21.85
CA GLN A 217 -11.07 6.09 -20.46
C GLN A 217 -12.31 6.16 -19.58
N GLY A 218 -12.24 5.51 -18.42
CA GLY A 218 -13.21 5.70 -17.34
C GLY A 218 -12.67 6.66 -16.29
N LEU A 219 -13.58 7.34 -15.58
CA LEU A 219 -13.29 8.12 -14.40
C LEU A 219 -14.39 7.84 -13.36
N THR A 220 -13.96 7.56 -12.13
CA THR A 220 -14.87 7.49 -10.98
C THR A 220 -14.70 8.75 -10.12
N VAL A 221 -15.79 9.47 -9.85
CA VAL A 221 -15.79 10.64 -8.95
C VAL A 221 -16.60 10.34 -7.70
N SER A 222 -15.96 10.35 -6.53
CA SER A 222 -16.59 10.15 -5.24
C SER A 222 -16.83 11.49 -4.53
N TYR A 223 -18.07 11.74 -4.11
CA TYR A 223 -18.50 12.91 -3.35
C TYR A 223 -18.79 12.50 -1.92
N SER A 224 -17.91 12.91 -1.00
CA SER A 224 -17.95 12.49 0.41
C SER A 224 -17.99 13.68 1.36
N ILE A 225 -18.79 13.60 2.42
CA ILE A 225 -18.75 14.54 3.53
C ILE A 225 -17.96 13.86 4.65
N LEU A 226 -16.77 14.36 4.94
CA LEU A 226 -15.94 13.83 6.02
C LEU A 226 -16.51 14.33 7.35
N PRO A 227 -17.13 13.50 8.18
CA PRO A 227 -17.74 13.97 9.42
C PRO A 227 -16.71 14.54 10.38
N ALA A 228 -17.09 15.56 11.16
CA ALA A 228 -16.30 16.01 12.31
C ALA A 228 -16.31 14.99 13.47
N ASN A 229 -17.28 14.05 13.46
CA ASN A 229 -17.32 12.79 14.22
C ASN A 229 -18.41 11.88 13.62
N ALA A 230 -18.04 10.68 13.16
CA ALA A 230 -18.82 9.80 12.28
C ALA A 230 -19.67 8.78 13.05
N THR A 231 -20.94 9.03 13.38
CA THR A 231 -21.70 8.00 14.12
C THR A 231 -23.05 7.55 13.59
N ASN A 232 -23.77 8.20 12.66
CA ASN A 232 -25.19 7.81 12.46
C ASN A 232 -25.79 7.88 11.04
N ALA A 233 -25.03 8.06 9.96
CA ALA A 233 -25.57 7.92 8.60
C ALA A 233 -24.94 6.71 7.90
N PRO A 234 -25.73 5.75 7.39
CA PRO A 234 -25.17 4.64 6.62
C PRO A 234 -24.48 5.20 5.37
N PRO A 235 -23.30 4.67 5.01
CA PRO A 235 -22.63 5.08 3.78
C PRO A 235 -23.58 4.86 2.58
N PRO A 236 -23.53 5.70 1.53
CA PRO A 236 -24.40 5.52 0.40
C PRO A 236 -24.06 4.21 -0.32
N CYS A 237 -25.09 3.47 -0.72
CA CYS A 237 -24.92 2.35 -1.62
C CYS A 237 -24.55 2.88 -3.01
N TYR A 238 -23.37 2.52 -3.48
CA TYR A 238 -22.89 2.75 -4.83
C TYR A 238 -23.03 1.49 -5.65
N ALA A 239 -23.01 1.64 -6.96
CA ALA A 239 -22.75 0.51 -7.84
C ALA A 239 -21.24 0.35 -8.06
N ALA A 240 -20.87 -0.67 -8.85
CA ALA A 240 -19.47 -1.08 -8.96
C ALA A 240 -18.60 0.06 -9.52
N PRO A 241 -17.44 0.36 -8.90
CA PRO A 241 -16.57 1.39 -9.43
C PRO A 241 -16.11 1.01 -10.84
N ILE A 242 -16.02 2.01 -11.73
CA ILE A 242 -15.44 1.80 -13.04
C ILE A 242 -13.93 1.64 -12.85
N LEU A 243 -13.42 0.43 -13.12
CA LEU A 243 -12.02 0.05 -13.02
C LEU A 243 -11.20 0.67 -14.15
N ALA A 244 -11.00 1.98 -14.07
CA ALA A 244 -10.18 2.77 -14.97
C ALA A 244 -9.13 3.55 -14.18
N HIS A 245 -8.01 3.91 -14.79
CA HIS A 245 -6.84 4.48 -14.11
C HIS A 245 -7.08 5.78 -13.31
N ASP A 246 -8.27 6.36 -13.37
CA ASP A 246 -8.61 7.62 -12.72
C ASP A 246 -9.72 7.50 -11.67
N ALA A 247 -9.43 8.03 -10.49
CA ALA A 247 -10.43 8.38 -9.48
C ALA A 247 -10.23 9.81 -8.97
N VAL A 248 -11.34 10.49 -8.66
CA VAL A 248 -11.34 11.81 -8.00
C VAL A 248 -12.15 11.71 -6.72
N LEU A 249 -11.56 12.13 -5.62
CA LEU A 249 -12.30 12.36 -4.38
C LEU A 249 -12.61 13.86 -4.23
N VAL A 250 -13.89 14.17 -4.11
CA VAL A 250 -14.39 15.50 -3.78
C VAL A 250 -14.93 15.46 -2.35
N GLY A 251 -14.11 15.90 -1.42
CA GLY A 251 -14.41 15.93 0.01
C GLY A 251 -14.82 17.31 0.50
N THR A 252 -15.76 17.38 1.44
CA THR A 252 -15.95 18.56 2.29
C THR A 252 -16.06 18.13 3.76
N THR A 253 -15.45 18.88 4.67
CA THR A 253 -15.72 18.75 6.10
C THR A 253 -16.98 19.56 6.43
N PRO A 254 -17.85 19.12 7.37
CA PRO A 254 -19.04 19.86 7.75
C PRO A 254 -18.61 21.06 8.61
N TYR A 255 -18.07 22.09 7.98
CA TYR A 255 -17.92 23.41 8.59
C TYR A 255 -19.05 24.30 8.10
N ARG A 256 -19.68 24.98 9.07
CA ARG A 256 -20.66 26.04 8.85
C ARG A 256 -19.92 27.20 8.17
N VAL A 257 -20.20 27.47 6.90
CA VAL A 257 -19.72 28.69 6.26
C VAL A 257 -20.64 29.83 6.70
N GLU A 258 -20.32 30.50 7.80
CA GLU A 258 -20.82 31.86 8.00
C GLU A 258 -20.01 32.78 7.09
N VAL A 259 -20.61 33.16 5.97
CA VAL A 259 -20.02 34.15 5.07
C VAL A 259 -20.24 35.54 5.68
N TRP A 260 -19.24 36.06 6.39
CA TRP A 260 -19.17 37.49 6.69
C TRP A 260 -18.37 38.19 5.58
N PHE A 261 -19.04 39.05 4.81
CA PHE A 261 -18.37 39.96 3.89
C PHE A 261 -17.86 41.18 4.66
N ASP A 262 -16.55 41.22 4.93
CA ASP A 262 -15.82 42.48 5.16
C ASP A 262 -14.76 42.62 4.07
N SER A 263 -14.99 43.57 3.16
CA SER A 263 -14.30 43.73 1.88
C SER A 263 -12.92 44.39 1.95
N ALA A 264 -12.23 44.40 3.10
CA ALA A 264 -11.04 45.26 3.24
C ALA A 264 -9.73 44.65 3.76
N LYS A 265 -9.65 43.45 4.37
CA LYS A 265 -8.42 43.16 5.16
C LYS A 265 -7.80 41.77 5.28
N TYR A 266 -8.30 40.69 4.67
CA TYR A 266 -7.65 39.38 4.85
C TYR A 266 -7.46 38.60 3.55
N ARG A 267 -6.20 38.48 3.11
CA ARG A 267 -5.74 37.39 2.24
C ARG A 267 -5.69 36.11 3.07
N THR A 268 -6.77 35.33 3.09
CA THR A 268 -6.68 33.95 3.56
C THR A 268 -5.96 33.12 2.51
N ARG A 269 -4.70 32.77 2.78
CA ARG A 269 -4.02 31.69 2.05
C ARG A 269 -4.49 30.38 2.69
N TRP A 270 -5.50 29.77 2.08
CA TRP A 270 -5.85 28.39 2.35
C TRP A 270 -4.75 27.52 1.74
N GLU A 271 -3.86 26.98 2.57
CA GLU A 271 -3.01 25.87 2.15
C GLU A 271 -3.79 24.57 2.39
N THR A 272 -4.60 24.21 1.39
CA THR A 272 -5.02 22.82 1.20
C THR A 272 -3.74 22.05 0.85
N ARG A 273 -3.20 21.29 1.79
CA ARG A 273 -2.17 20.32 1.43
C ARG A 273 -2.83 19.23 0.59
N PRO A 274 -2.23 18.83 -0.55
CA PRO A 274 -2.77 17.72 -1.32
C PRO A 274 -2.86 16.50 -0.40
N VAL A 275 -4.00 15.82 -0.49
CA VAL A 275 -4.28 14.63 0.27
C VAL A 275 -3.53 13.47 -0.40
N THR A 276 -2.19 13.53 -0.40
CA THR A 276 -1.33 12.73 -1.29
C THR A 276 -1.33 11.24 -0.99
N ASN A 277 -1.92 10.81 0.13
CA ASN A 277 -1.77 9.43 0.60
C ASN A 277 -3.13 8.78 0.90
N TRP A 278 -4.19 9.10 0.15
CA TRP A 278 -5.49 8.44 0.38
C TRP A 278 -5.63 7.19 -0.47
N ILE A 279 -5.74 6.04 0.20
CA ILE A 279 -6.31 4.87 -0.44
C ILE A 279 -7.82 5.04 -0.42
N GLY A 280 -8.40 5.15 -1.61
CA GLY A 280 -9.83 4.97 -1.75
C GLY A 280 -10.16 3.48 -1.63
N THR A 281 -10.75 3.05 -0.51
CA THR A 281 -11.18 1.66 -0.34
C THR A 281 -12.64 1.54 -0.77
N TRP A 282 -12.92 0.66 -1.71
CA TRP A 282 -14.26 0.36 -2.18
C TRP A 282 -14.60 -1.04 -1.76
N VAL A 283 -15.72 -1.19 -1.06
CA VAL A 283 -16.11 -2.44 -0.43
C VAL A 283 -17.49 -2.82 -0.93
N GLN A 284 -17.58 -3.90 -1.69
CA GLN A 284 -18.86 -4.53 -1.97
C GLN A 284 -19.32 -5.34 -0.76
N VAL A 285 -20.62 -5.38 -0.51
CA VAL A 285 -21.18 -6.21 0.57
C VAL A 285 -22.22 -7.21 0.10
N SER A 286 -22.41 -8.25 0.91
CA SER A 286 -23.54 -9.17 0.84
C SER A 286 -24.82 -8.56 1.44
N ASP A 287 -25.96 -9.24 1.28
CA ASP A 287 -27.20 -8.85 1.97
C ASP A 287 -27.07 -8.88 3.50
N ALA A 288 -26.13 -9.65 4.05
CA ALA A 288 -25.85 -9.66 5.48
C ALA A 288 -25.04 -8.44 5.95
N GLY A 289 -24.56 -7.60 5.03
CA GLY A 289 -23.63 -6.49 5.34
C GLY A 289 -22.17 -6.95 5.46
N GLU A 290 -21.85 -8.18 5.05
CA GLU A 290 -20.48 -8.69 5.07
C GLU A 290 -19.71 -8.24 3.82
N PRO A 291 -18.46 -7.76 3.94
CA PRO A 291 -17.60 -7.48 2.80
C PRO A 291 -17.43 -8.69 1.88
N THR A 292 -17.71 -8.52 0.59
CA THR A 292 -17.57 -9.57 -0.43
C THR A 292 -16.49 -9.28 -1.46
N ASN A 293 -16.21 -8.01 -1.76
CA ASN A 293 -15.11 -7.59 -2.62
C ASN A 293 -14.48 -6.30 -2.08
N VAL A 294 -13.17 -6.17 -2.19
CA VAL A 294 -12.43 -4.96 -1.81
C VAL A 294 -11.57 -4.51 -2.98
N LEU A 295 -11.65 -3.23 -3.31
CA LEU A 295 -10.82 -2.56 -4.31
C LEU A 295 -10.13 -1.36 -3.70
N LEU A 296 -8.87 -1.17 -4.04
CA LEU A 296 -8.08 -0.02 -3.63
C LEU A 296 -7.76 0.83 -4.85
N TYR A 297 -7.93 2.14 -4.73
CA TYR A 297 -7.35 3.07 -5.69
C TYR A 297 -6.03 3.61 -5.13
N THR A 298 -4.94 3.31 -5.83
CA THR A 298 -3.55 3.72 -5.50
C THR A 298 -3.04 4.70 -6.56
N GLU A 299 -1.83 5.23 -6.40
CA GLU A 299 -1.18 6.02 -7.47
C GLU A 299 -1.02 5.24 -8.78
N GLY A 300 -0.89 3.90 -8.71
CA GLY A 300 -0.81 3.00 -9.85
C GLY A 300 -2.16 2.64 -10.49
N GLY A 301 -3.27 3.17 -9.96
CA GLY A 301 -4.63 2.83 -10.36
C GLY A 301 -5.30 1.82 -9.43
N TRP A 302 -6.31 1.11 -9.96
CA TRP A 302 -7.12 0.17 -9.18
C TRP A 302 -6.43 -1.17 -8.96
N MET A 303 -6.46 -1.61 -7.70
CA MET A 303 -5.81 -2.83 -7.23
C MET A 303 -6.79 -3.67 -6.40
N VAL A 304 -6.68 -4.99 -6.52
CA VAL A 304 -7.29 -5.96 -5.60
C VAL A 304 -6.25 -6.31 -4.55
N PRO A 305 -6.51 -6.03 -3.26
CA PRO A 305 -5.62 -6.44 -2.18
C PRO A 305 -5.78 -7.91 -1.81
N SER A 306 -4.76 -8.48 -1.17
CA SER A 306 -4.87 -9.81 -0.58
C SER A 306 -5.94 -9.88 0.51
N GLU A 307 -6.47 -11.08 0.75
CA GLU A 307 -7.52 -11.34 1.75
C GLU A 307 -7.16 -10.82 3.16
N THR A 308 -5.88 -10.89 3.51
CA THR A 308 -5.37 -10.39 4.79
C THR A 308 -5.47 -8.88 4.89
N ILE A 309 -5.14 -8.15 3.82
CA ILE A 309 -5.28 -6.70 3.76
C ILE A 309 -6.77 -6.31 3.70
N SER A 310 -7.57 -7.01 2.90
CA SER A 310 -9.03 -6.80 2.80
C SER A 310 -9.69 -6.81 4.18
N ARG A 311 -9.49 -7.89 4.95
CA ARG A 311 -10.06 -8.01 6.29
C ARG A 311 -9.62 -6.90 7.22
N ARG A 312 -8.35 -6.47 7.15
CA ARG A 312 -7.83 -5.38 7.98
C ARG A 312 -8.49 -4.04 7.65
N LEU A 313 -8.73 -3.76 6.38
CA LEU A 313 -9.38 -2.53 5.92
C LEU A 313 -10.86 -2.47 6.29
N THR A 314 -11.53 -3.63 6.38
CA THR A 314 -12.97 -3.71 6.66
C THR A 314 -13.32 -4.02 8.11
N ALA A 315 -12.37 -4.45 8.95
CA ALA A 315 -12.61 -4.99 10.30
C ALA A 315 -13.35 -4.06 11.27
N ALA A 316 -13.24 -2.73 11.09
CA ALA A 316 -13.83 -1.74 12.00
C ALA A 316 -15.10 -1.06 11.45
N ARG A 317 -15.69 -1.63 10.40
CA ARG A 317 -16.80 -1.00 9.66
C ARG A 317 -18.07 -1.83 9.73
N ASP A 318 -19.15 -1.21 10.20
CA ASP A 318 -20.49 -1.77 10.12
C ASP A 318 -21.14 -1.34 8.81
N TYR A 319 -21.23 -2.27 7.85
CA TYR A 319 -21.96 -2.02 6.61
C TYR A 319 -23.44 -2.39 6.76
N PRO A 320 -24.37 -1.62 6.18
CA PRO A 320 -25.81 -1.91 6.26
C PRO A 320 -26.17 -3.28 5.65
N SER A 321 -27.01 -4.04 6.35
CA SER A 321 -27.68 -5.23 5.81
C SER A 321 -28.86 -4.89 4.89
N GLY A 322 -29.34 -5.87 4.12
CA GLY A 322 -30.41 -5.72 3.13
C GLY A 322 -29.98 -4.95 1.87
N ARG A 323 -28.67 -4.85 1.63
CA ARG A 323 -28.03 -4.05 0.57
C ARG A 323 -27.00 -4.87 -0.22
N GLY A 324 -27.31 -6.13 -0.52
CA GLY A 324 -26.44 -7.00 -1.29
C GLY A 324 -26.08 -6.41 -2.65
N GLY A 325 -24.81 -6.53 -3.01
CA GLY A 325 -24.26 -6.00 -4.25
C GLY A 325 -23.90 -4.51 -4.21
N CYS A 326 -24.30 -3.78 -3.15
CA CYS A 326 -23.89 -2.40 -2.94
C CYS A 326 -22.40 -2.30 -2.69
N TRP A 327 -21.80 -1.29 -3.31
CA TRP A 327 -20.44 -0.84 -3.05
C TRP A 327 -20.47 0.35 -2.09
N TYR A 328 -19.51 0.40 -1.17
CA TYR A 328 -19.29 1.51 -0.27
C TYR A 328 -17.88 2.03 -0.44
N TYR A 329 -17.77 3.32 -0.65
CA TYR A 329 -16.52 4.06 -0.58
C TYR A 329 -16.20 4.38 0.87
N ASP A 330 -15.10 3.82 1.36
CA ASP A 330 -14.50 4.17 2.63
C ASP A 330 -13.24 5.02 2.41
N PRO A 331 -13.29 6.32 2.75
CA PRO A 331 -12.10 7.13 2.83
C PRO A 331 -11.26 6.72 4.05
N VAL A 332 -10.31 5.81 3.85
CA VAL A 332 -9.34 5.48 4.89
C VAL A 332 -8.26 6.56 4.92
N SER A 333 -8.30 7.43 5.94
CA SER A 333 -7.12 8.21 6.29
C SER A 333 -6.09 7.26 6.87
N ILE A 334 -5.10 6.89 6.07
CA ILE A 334 -3.98 6.03 6.53
C ILE A 334 -2.94 6.82 7.36
N LEU A 335 -3.17 8.12 7.56
CA LEU A 335 -2.43 8.96 8.51
C LEU A 335 -3.33 9.20 9.72
N GLY A 336 -3.20 8.31 10.71
CA GLY A 336 -3.79 8.40 12.04
C GLY A 336 -2.86 7.72 13.04
#